data_AF-A0A7I8VMA3-F1
#
_entry.id   AF-A0A7I8VMA3-F1
#
_cell.length_a   1.000
_cell.length_b   1.000
_cell.length_c   1.000
_cell.angle_alpha   90.00
_cell.angle_beta   90.00
_cell.angle_gamma   90.00
#
_symmetry.space_group_name_H-M   'P 1'
#
loop_
_entity.id
_entity.type
_entity.pdbx_description
1 polymer ?
#
loop_
_entity_poly.entity_id
_entity_poly.type
_entity_poly.pdbx_seq_one_letter_code
_entity_poly.pdbx_strand_id
1 'polypeptide(L)'
;MCSKLTEHWLSVSGLPTNVLKIGQINTHKRFVIVIIPGNPGIPRYYEEFVLTIFELFKERISIWVVGHAGHVSIPRLEQVNKGSIYEDFYDVDGQTKHKLLFIQEHVPNDARLILIGHSIGALIAVRLLNCLSNEKILKCCLLFPTMEHLAKSPMGSTCLPIVNYLSWCIPLPAYLLYYLPEFIKRRLASIYFCLQGFNVSEFAIQATLQLVDPSCVRKIFYLGANELRTIQEADHDSIEKHLEKLMMYYGLNDHWCPQSLYDCMKKKHPDGVIIQCKKGVSAGMEESWILVNGEPTCILSAGQVKDSSLVGLLITGNPGVPYYYTAFIQQLYFLSNFKLPICCINLAGHVSVPEHVEVDDSPTKNYLDLKGQVQHKLDFIKKYLKPESKLILMGHSIGAKMCLEMARVLPKERVVKIALLAPTIERMKTSPNGKRFWPLLNYGRLLAPVILFPLYCFSESMRKRMVALNFWLSGGVEPQAIPATAKFLTPYCVRNSLNLAYEELSSIFEPDHKLIEEHLEKLFFFYVALDKWCPIEYAEEMQKVYPTAHIYIDKSGIEHAFVLKSSKITANLVWNNISDKV
;
A
#
# COMPACT_ATOMS: atom_id res chain seq x y z
N MET A 1 -5.20 22.18 19.78
CA MET A 1 -3.84 21.62 19.80
C MET A 1 -3.88 20.28 19.09
N CYS A 2 -3.16 20.09 17.98
CA CYS A 2 -3.01 18.75 17.38
C CYS A 2 -2.39 17.81 18.43
N SER A 3 -3.01 16.66 18.68
CA SER A 3 -2.41 15.64 19.52
C SER A 3 -1.17 15.07 18.82
N LYS A 4 0.01 15.20 19.41
CA LYS A 4 1.26 14.66 18.85
C LYS A 4 1.49 13.25 19.37
N LEU A 5 1.92 12.33 18.50
CA LEU A 5 2.45 11.03 18.92
C LEU A 5 3.73 11.25 19.73
N THR A 6 3.80 10.67 20.93
CA THR A 6 4.91 10.88 21.88
C THR A 6 5.44 9.55 22.37
N GLU A 7 6.76 9.46 22.50
CA GLU A 7 7.48 8.31 23.04
C GLU A 7 7.80 8.54 24.52
N HIS A 8 7.53 7.54 25.36
CA HIS A 8 7.67 7.59 26.81
C HIS A 8 8.43 6.37 27.32
N TRP A 9 9.17 6.55 28.42
CA TRP A 9 9.74 5.46 29.21
C TRP A 9 8.97 5.35 30.51
N LEU A 10 8.25 4.25 30.68
CA LEU A 10 7.46 3.97 31.88
C LEU A 10 8.06 2.78 32.62
N SER A 11 8.17 2.89 33.95
CA SER A 11 8.57 1.77 34.79
C SER A 11 7.40 0.80 34.97
N VAL A 12 7.59 -0.48 34.63
CA VAL A 12 6.61 -1.55 34.85
C VAL A 12 7.22 -2.55 35.81
N SER A 13 6.73 -2.61 37.05
CA SER A 13 7.35 -3.41 38.12
C SER A 13 8.88 -3.19 38.23
N GLY A 14 9.33 -1.95 38.05
CA GLY A 14 10.75 -1.57 38.10
C GLY A 14 11.50 -1.68 36.77
N LEU A 15 10.89 -2.22 35.71
CA LEU A 15 11.51 -2.36 34.39
C LEU A 15 11.16 -1.17 33.46
N PRO A 16 12.15 -0.39 32.98
CA PRO A 16 11.91 0.64 31.98
C PRO A 16 11.35 0.05 30.69
N THR A 17 10.17 0.53 30.29
CA THR A 17 9.39 0.05 29.15
C THR A 17 9.12 1.20 28.19
N ASN A 18 9.48 1.00 26.92
CA ASN A 18 9.21 1.95 25.86
C ASN A 18 7.73 1.90 25.46
N VAL A 19 7.07 3.06 25.43
CA VAL A 19 5.64 3.18 25.12
C VAL A 19 5.39 4.37 24.19
N LEU A 20 4.69 4.15 23.08
CA LEU A 20 4.15 5.23 22.26
C LEU A 20 2.74 5.60 22.73
N LYS A 21 2.45 6.89 22.84
CA LYS A 21 1.14 7.40 23.23
C LYS A 21 0.68 8.54 22.34
N ILE A 22 -0.59 8.49 21.94
CA ILE A 22 -1.30 9.60 21.28
C ILE A 22 -2.72 9.72 21.84
N GLY A 23 -3.25 10.95 21.83
CA GLY A 23 -4.57 11.29 22.34
C GLY A 23 -4.59 11.52 23.86
N GLN A 24 -5.65 12.18 24.33
CA GLN A 24 -5.89 12.39 25.75
C GLN A 24 -7.00 11.45 26.25
N ILE A 25 -6.88 11.01 27.51
CA ILE A 25 -7.91 10.22 28.16
C ILE A 25 -9.00 11.18 28.65
N ASN A 26 -10.09 11.33 27.89
CA ASN A 26 -11.21 12.21 28.23
C ASN A 26 -12.01 11.72 29.44
N THR A 27 -12.52 12.67 30.24
CA THR A 27 -13.21 12.44 31.53
C THR A 27 -14.58 11.77 31.42
N HIS A 28 -15.25 11.82 30.26
CA HIS A 28 -16.67 11.43 30.15
C HIS A 28 -16.94 10.04 29.57
N LYS A 29 -15.92 9.30 29.11
CA LYS A 29 -15.92 7.86 28.77
C LYS A 29 -14.49 7.49 28.33
N ARG A 30 -13.75 6.80 29.18
CA ARG A 30 -12.32 6.52 28.96
C ARG A 30 -12.14 5.26 28.10
N PHE A 31 -12.04 5.42 26.79
CA PHE A 31 -11.62 4.33 25.90
C PHE A 31 -10.13 4.43 25.59
N VAL A 32 -9.41 3.32 25.75
CA VAL A 32 -7.99 3.24 25.40
C VAL A 32 -7.77 2.03 24.51
N ILE A 33 -7.14 2.26 23.35
CA ILE A 33 -6.60 1.19 22.53
C ILE A 33 -5.21 0.86 23.06
N VAL A 34 -4.97 -0.39 23.44
CA VAL A 34 -3.65 -0.88 23.82
C VAL A 34 -3.18 -1.86 22.74
N ILE A 35 -2.10 -1.48 22.07
CA ILE A 35 -1.47 -2.28 21.02
C ILE A 35 -0.29 -3.05 21.63
N ILE A 36 -0.32 -4.37 21.45
CA ILE A 36 0.71 -5.31 21.84
C ILE A 36 1.45 -5.74 20.57
N PRO A 37 2.70 -5.31 20.38
CA PRO A 37 3.51 -5.67 19.23
C PRO A 37 3.71 -7.18 19.05
N GLY A 38 4.10 -7.57 17.84
CA GLY A 38 4.71 -8.85 17.54
C GLY A 38 6.21 -8.88 17.84
N ASN A 39 6.92 -9.89 17.34
CA ASN A 39 8.36 -10.01 17.47
C ASN A 39 9.06 -9.54 16.17
N PRO A 40 9.88 -8.47 16.19
CA PRO A 40 10.36 -7.72 17.35
C PRO A 40 9.34 -6.71 17.91
N GLY A 41 9.23 -6.66 19.24
CA GLY A 41 8.30 -5.79 19.94
C GLY A 41 8.77 -4.35 20.16
N ILE A 42 9.20 -3.69 19.08
CA ILE A 42 9.58 -2.27 19.10
C ILE A 42 8.36 -1.41 18.75
N PRO A 43 7.88 -0.52 19.64
CA PRO A 43 6.71 0.32 19.40
C PRO A 43 6.78 1.14 18.11
N ARG A 44 7.98 1.61 17.76
CA ARG A 44 8.23 2.48 16.60
C ARG A 44 7.82 1.89 15.25
N TYR A 45 7.75 0.56 15.12
CA TYR A 45 7.20 -0.08 13.92
C TYR A 45 5.70 0.22 13.69
N TYR A 46 4.99 0.68 14.72
CA TYR A 46 3.54 0.89 14.70
C TYR A 46 3.16 2.37 14.59
N GLU A 47 4.11 3.30 14.43
CA GLU A 47 3.81 4.75 14.40
C GLU A 47 2.77 5.10 13.32
N GLU A 48 2.99 4.69 12.07
CA GLU A 48 2.04 4.98 10.97
C GLU A 48 0.68 4.32 11.18
N PHE A 49 0.67 3.11 11.73
CA PHE A 49 -0.56 2.38 12.04
C PHE A 49 -1.37 3.11 13.12
N VAL A 50 -0.71 3.58 14.17
CA VAL A 50 -1.33 4.37 15.24
C VAL A 50 -1.88 5.69 14.71
N LEU A 51 -1.11 6.43 13.90
CA LEU A 51 -1.57 7.68 13.29
C LEU A 51 -2.80 7.45 12.40
N THR A 52 -2.80 6.39 11.61
CA THR A 52 -3.93 6.01 10.75
C THR A 52 -5.18 5.69 11.58
N ILE A 53 -5.06 4.89 12.64
CA ILE A 53 -6.20 4.59 13.53
C ILE A 53 -6.69 5.88 14.21
N PHE A 54 -5.78 6.71 14.70
CA PHE A 54 -6.14 7.96 15.38
C PHE A 54 -6.95 8.89 14.47
N GLU A 55 -6.55 9.01 13.20
CA GLU A 55 -7.28 9.75 12.17
C GLU A 55 -8.66 9.14 11.87
N LEU A 56 -8.74 7.81 11.72
CA LEU A 56 -10.01 7.11 11.48
C LEU A 56 -11.01 7.31 12.63
N PHE A 57 -10.53 7.40 13.87
CA PHE A 57 -11.34 7.74 15.04
C PHE A 57 -11.54 9.25 15.25
N LYS A 58 -11.17 10.09 14.26
CA LYS A 58 -11.29 11.55 14.28
C LYS A 58 -10.64 12.19 15.52
N GLU A 59 -9.51 11.64 15.94
CA GLU A 59 -8.72 12.09 17.08
C GLU A 59 -9.43 11.95 18.44
N ARG A 60 -10.47 11.10 18.55
CA ARG A 60 -11.32 10.98 19.76
C ARG A 60 -10.92 9.87 20.72
N ILE A 61 -9.87 9.10 20.43
CA ILE A 61 -9.46 7.94 21.22
C ILE A 61 -7.98 8.02 21.62
N SER A 62 -7.65 7.49 22.80
CA SER A 62 -6.26 7.35 23.25
C SER A 62 -5.69 6.01 22.78
N ILE A 63 -4.50 6.02 22.18
CA ILE A 63 -3.86 4.81 21.61
C ILE A 63 -2.45 4.67 22.18
N TRP A 64 -2.17 3.53 22.81
CA TRP A 64 -0.92 3.22 23.48
C TRP A 64 -0.29 1.97 22.87
N VAL A 65 0.98 2.03 22.47
CA VAL A 65 1.74 0.86 21.98
C VAL A 65 2.78 0.49 23.02
N VAL A 66 2.72 -0.73 23.53
CA VAL A 66 3.56 -1.17 24.67
C VAL A 66 4.66 -2.11 24.18
N GLY A 67 5.92 -1.66 24.23
CA GLY A 67 7.05 -2.46 23.75
C GLY A 67 7.24 -3.77 24.50
N HIS A 68 7.84 -4.77 23.84
CA HIS A 68 8.30 -5.97 24.53
C HIS A 68 9.45 -5.64 25.47
N ALA A 69 9.41 -6.22 26.67
CA ALA A 69 10.42 -6.05 27.68
C ALA A 69 11.79 -6.41 27.12
N GLY A 70 12.73 -5.47 27.12
CA GLY A 70 14.10 -5.65 26.65
C GLY A 70 14.31 -5.69 25.13
N HIS A 71 13.29 -5.38 24.31
CA HIS A 71 13.43 -5.29 22.85
C HIS A 71 13.87 -3.90 22.36
N VAL A 72 13.95 -2.91 23.25
CA VAL A 72 14.41 -1.55 22.96
C VAL A 72 15.53 -1.20 23.95
N SER A 73 16.63 -0.64 23.44
CA SER A 73 17.75 -0.19 24.28
C SER A 73 17.31 0.93 25.22
N ILE A 74 17.59 0.74 26.51
CA ILE A 74 17.22 1.70 27.56
C ILE A 74 18.19 2.89 27.52
N PRO A 75 17.71 4.14 27.32
CA PRO A 75 18.54 5.34 27.35
C PRO A 75 19.29 5.46 28.67
N ARG A 76 20.52 5.99 28.65
CA ARG A 76 21.36 6.11 29.87
C ARG A 76 20.67 6.80 31.04
N LEU A 77 19.83 7.81 30.76
CA LEU A 77 19.10 8.59 31.76
C LEU A 77 17.99 7.77 32.46
N GLU A 78 17.49 6.72 31.80
CA GLU A 78 16.41 5.85 32.28
C GLU A 78 16.95 4.57 32.95
N GLN A 79 18.27 4.46 33.12
CA GLN A 79 18.93 3.32 33.78
C GLN A 79 18.94 3.42 35.31
N VAL A 80 18.27 4.43 35.88
CA VAL A 80 18.21 4.68 37.31
C VAL A 80 17.22 3.70 37.93
N ASN A 81 17.69 2.88 38.88
CA ASN A 81 17.02 1.75 39.54
C ASN A 81 17.15 0.40 38.81
N LYS A 82 18.38 -0.14 38.79
CA LYS A 82 18.58 -1.59 38.62
C LYS A 82 18.15 -2.33 39.88
N GLY A 83 16.84 -2.54 40.07
CA GLY A 83 16.33 -3.49 41.06
C GLY A 83 16.76 -4.91 40.69
N SER A 84 17.03 -5.76 41.70
CA SER A 84 17.51 -7.14 41.54
C SER A 84 16.49 -8.15 41.01
N ILE A 85 15.37 -7.71 40.43
CA ILE A 85 14.29 -8.57 39.93
C ILE A 85 14.28 -8.49 38.39
N TYR A 86 15.30 -9.07 37.76
CA TYR A 86 15.39 -9.21 36.30
C TYR A 86 14.88 -10.56 35.78
N GLU A 87 14.26 -11.37 36.65
CA GLU A 87 13.81 -12.72 36.31
C GLU A 87 12.66 -12.69 35.28
N ASP A 88 12.94 -13.30 34.13
CA ASP A 88 12.01 -13.98 33.22
C ASP A 88 10.83 -13.19 32.62
N PHE A 89 11.01 -11.92 32.24
CA PHE A 89 10.04 -11.23 31.36
C PHE A 89 10.26 -11.44 29.85
N TYR A 90 11.24 -12.26 29.45
CA TYR A 90 11.71 -12.31 28.06
C TYR A 90 11.09 -13.45 27.22
N ASP A 91 10.44 -14.42 27.84
CA ASP A 91 9.65 -15.44 27.15
C ASP A 91 8.19 -14.99 27.00
N VAL A 92 7.33 -15.83 26.40
CA VAL A 92 5.94 -15.46 26.12
C VAL A 92 5.13 -15.26 27.41
N ASP A 93 5.35 -16.06 28.45
CA ASP A 93 4.66 -15.96 29.74
C ASP A 93 5.09 -14.68 30.49
N GLY A 94 6.39 -14.42 30.51
CA GLY A 94 6.99 -13.19 31.00
C GLY A 94 6.44 -11.95 30.32
N GLN A 95 6.43 -11.91 28.98
CA GLN A 95 5.84 -10.80 28.24
C GLN A 95 4.34 -10.66 28.53
N THR A 96 3.62 -11.74 28.77
CA THR A 96 2.20 -11.68 29.17
C THR A 96 2.04 -11.02 30.55
N LYS A 97 2.82 -11.47 31.55
CA LYS A 97 2.82 -10.91 32.90
C LYS A 97 3.21 -9.43 32.90
N HIS A 98 4.21 -9.05 32.11
CA HIS A 98 4.65 -7.67 31.95
C HIS A 98 3.53 -6.76 31.41
N LYS A 99 2.74 -7.23 30.43
CA LYS A 99 1.64 -6.45 29.84
C LYS A 99 0.45 -6.34 30.78
N LEU A 100 0.19 -7.38 31.57
CA LEU A 100 -0.80 -7.34 32.63
C LEU A 100 -0.44 -6.27 33.68
N LEU A 101 0.80 -6.28 34.18
CA LEU A 101 1.31 -5.30 35.14
C LEU A 101 1.25 -3.89 34.57
N PHE A 102 1.65 -3.69 33.31
CA PHE A 102 1.55 -2.39 32.65
C PHE A 102 0.11 -1.86 32.67
N ILE A 103 -0.88 -2.70 32.34
CA ILE A 103 -2.29 -2.30 32.34
C ILE A 103 -2.75 -1.93 33.76
N GLN A 104 -2.35 -2.70 34.77
CA GLN A 104 -2.73 -2.45 36.17
C GLN A 104 -2.09 -1.18 36.75
N GLU A 105 -0.84 -0.89 36.38
CA GLU A 105 -0.07 0.24 36.93
C GLU A 105 -0.36 1.56 36.20
N HIS A 106 -0.56 1.53 34.87
CA HIS A 106 -0.56 2.75 34.05
C HIS A 106 -1.89 3.07 33.39
N VAL A 107 -2.77 2.09 33.16
CA VAL A 107 -4.08 2.35 32.54
C VAL A 107 -5.11 2.68 33.61
N PRO A 108 -5.89 3.77 33.48
CA PRO A 108 -6.91 4.12 34.48
C PRO A 108 -7.90 2.98 34.73
N ASN A 109 -8.23 2.73 36.00
CA ASN A 109 -9.08 1.61 36.43
C ASN A 109 -10.49 1.64 35.82
N ASP A 110 -11.04 2.83 35.59
CA ASP A 110 -12.35 3.07 34.97
C ASP A 110 -12.34 3.06 33.44
N ALA A 111 -11.17 2.96 32.80
CA ALA A 111 -11.06 2.93 31.34
C ALA A 111 -11.45 1.56 30.75
N ARG A 112 -12.24 1.55 29.67
CA ARG A 112 -12.50 0.35 28.86
C ARG A 112 -11.45 0.21 27.76
N LEU A 113 -11.03 -1.02 27.51
CA LEU A 113 -9.92 -1.36 26.64
C LEU A 113 -10.38 -1.94 25.30
N ILE A 114 -9.70 -1.54 24.24
CA ILE A 114 -9.63 -2.31 23.00
C ILE A 114 -8.19 -2.83 22.90
N LEU A 115 -8.02 -4.14 22.89
CA LEU A 115 -6.71 -4.75 22.70
C LEU A 115 -6.46 -4.97 21.21
N ILE A 116 -5.25 -4.66 20.74
CA ILE A 116 -4.79 -5.04 19.41
C ILE A 116 -3.49 -5.81 19.56
N GLY A 117 -3.48 -7.09 19.24
CA GLY A 117 -2.28 -7.92 19.30
C GLY A 117 -1.79 -8.26 17.90
N HIS A 118 -0.51 -8.05 17.60
CA HIS A 118 0.10 -8.45 16.32
C HIS A 118 1.01 -9.66 16.50
N SER A 119 0.90 -10.69 15.65
CA SER A 119 1.74 -11.89 15.71
C SER A 119 1.75 -12.49 17.14
N ILE A 120 2.90 -12.61 17.81
CA ILE A 120 2.94 -13.11 19.20
C ILE A 120 2.14 -12.24 20.18
N GLY A 121 2.03 -10.94 19.91
CA GLY A 121 1.18 -10.02 20.64
C GLY A 121 -0.30 -10.40 20.59
N ALA A 122 -0.75 -11.14 19.57
CA ALA A 122 -2.11 -11.68 19.50
C ALA A 122 -2.34 -12.76 20.58
N LEU A 123 -1.40 -13.69 20.74
CA LEU A 123 -1.47 -14.70 21.80
C LEU A 123 -1.44 -14.05 23.19
N ILE A 124 -0.57 -13.04 23.38
CA ILE A 124 -0.51 -12.26 24.62
C ILE A 124 -1.87 -11.58 24.88
N ALA A 125 -2.48 -10.97 23.86
CA ALA A 125 -3.79 -10.32 23.98
C ALA A 125 -4.90 -11.32 24.36
N VAL A 126 -4.89 -12.53 23.82
CA VAL A 126 -5.81 -13.61 24.21
C VAL A 126 -5.61 -14.02 25.67
N ARG A 127 -4.36 -14.19 26.12
CA ARG A 127 -4.08 -14.51 27.52
C ARG A 127 -4.50 -13.40 28.48
N LEU A 128 -4.36 -12.13 28.09
CA LEU A 128 -4.85 -11.00 28.89
C LEU A 128 -6.38 -10.98 29.03
N LEU A 129 -7.14 -11.48 28.04
CA LEU A 129 -8.60 -11.65 28.18
C LEU A 129 -8.97 -12.60 29.32
N ASN A 130 -8.11 -13.57 29.63
CA ASN A 130 -8.33 -14.50 30.75
C ASN A 130 -7.92 -13.92 32.10
N CYS A 131 -6.99 -12.97 32.13
CA CYS A 131 -6.48 -12.36 33.36
C CYS A 131 -7.24 -11.09 33.78
N LEU A 132 -7.83 -10.37 32.82
CA LEU A 132 -8.55 -9.12 33.06
C LEU A 132 -10.06 -9.36 33.18
N SER A 133 -10.76 -8.48 33.91
CA SER A 133 -12.21 -8.59 34.06
C SER A 133 -12.90 -8.43 32.70
N ASN A 134 -13.94 -9.23 32.46
CA ASN A 134 -14.63 -9.25 31.18
C ASN A 134 -15.17 -7.85 30.80
N GLU A 135 -15.65 -7.06 31.77
CA GLU A 135 -16.19 -5.71 31.54
C GLU A 135 -15.13 -4.69 31.08
N LYS A 136 -13.87 -4.90 31.50
CA LYS A 136 -12.72 -4.03 31.18
C LYS A 136 -12.41 -4.05 29.69
N ILE A 137 -12.55 -5.20 29.02
CA ILE A 137 -12.20 -5.35 27.60
C ILE A 137 -13.46 -5.34 26.73
N LEU A 138 -13.53 -4.35 25.84
CA LEU A 138 -14.62 -4.16 24.89
C LEU A 138 -14.45 -5.05 23.64
N LYS A 139 -13.26 -5.06 23.06
CA LYS A 139 -12.92 -5.80 21.84
C LYS A 139 -11.44 -6.15 21.84
N CYS A 140 -11.08 -7.25 21.18
CA CYS A 140 -9.71 -7.69 20.98
C CYS A 140 -9.51 -8.02 19.50
N CYS A 141 -8.62 -7.28 18.84
CA CYS A 141 -8.29 -7.43 17.42
C CYS A 141 -6.94 -8.14 17.30
N LEU A 142 -6.93 -9.32 16.68
CA LEU A 142 -5.76 -10.17 16.51
C LEU A 142 -5.26 -10.07 15.07
N LEU A 143 -4.14 -9.38 14.88
CA LEU A 143 -3.52 -9.17 13.57
C LEU A 143 -2.47 -10.25 13.33
N PHE A 144 -2.63 -11.01 12.25
CA PHE A 144 -1.72 -12.08 11.84
C PHE A 144 -1.40 -13.04 13.01
N PRO A 145 -2.41 -13.62 13.67
CA PRO A 145 -2.22 -14.30 14.94
C PRO A 145 -1.39 -15.57 14.81
N THR A 146 -0.21 -15.60 15.43
CA THR A 146 0.68 -16.75 15.48
C THR A 146 0.36 -17.63 16.69
N MET A 147 -0.83 -18.26 16.69
CA MET A 147 -1.36 -19.00 17.85
C MET A 147 -1.26 -20.52 17.75
N GLU A 148 -1.02 -21.09 16.56
CA GLU A 148 -0.89 -22.54 16.37
C GLU A 148 0.18 -22.90 15.33
N HIS A 149 0.87 -24.01 15.58
CA HIS A 149 1.83 -24.66 14.67
C HIS A 149 2.89 -23.74 14.04
N LEU A 150 3.39 -22.74 14.78
CA LEU A 150 4.32 -21.74 14.23
C LEU A 150 5.59 -22.37 13.66
N ALA A 151 6.14 -23.41 14.30
CA ALA A 151 7.30 -24.15 13.81
C ALA A 151 7.08 -24.85 12.45
N LYS A 152 5.83 -25.20 12.11
CA LYS A 152 5.48 -25.84 10.84
C LYS A 152 5.17 -24.83 9.73
N SER A 153 5.10 -23.53 10.04
CA SER A 153 4.92 -22.48 9.04
C SER A 153 6.13 -22.43 8.07
N PRO A 154 5.95 -21.90 6.84
CA PRO A 154 7.06 -21.73 5.90
C PRO A 154 8.28 -21.02 6.54
N MET A 155 8.04 -19.94 7.28
CA MET A 155 9.13 -19.21 7.93
C MET A 155 9.64 -19.94 9.19
N GLY A 156 8.76 -20.52 10.00
CA GLY A 156 9.15 -21.27 11.20
C GLY A 156 10.04 -22.48 10.89
N SER A 157 9.72 -23.23 9.84
CA SER A 157 10.54 -24.37 9.37
C SER A 157 11.94 -23.96 8.89
N THR A 158 12.06 -22.74 8.35
CA THR A 158 13.34 -22.15 7.94
C THR A 158 14.13 -21.62 9.14
N CYS A 159 13.46 -20.97 10.09
CA CYS A 159 14.10 -20.34 11.25
C CYS A 159 14.47 -21.33 12.35
N LEU A 160 13.72 -22.42 12.53
CA LEU A 160 13.91 -23.35 13.64
C LEU A 160 15.32 -23.97 13.68
N PRO A 161 15.91 -24.45 12.56
CA PRO A 161 17.30 -24.91 12.55
C PRO A 161 18.29 -23.80 12.92
N ILE A 162 18.08 -22.58 12.44
CA ILE A 162 18.96 -21.43 12.73
C ILE A 162 18.97 -21.15 14.23
N VAL A 163 17.79 -21.11 14.85
CA VAL A 163 17.67 -20.83 16.28
C VAL A 163 18.20 -21.99 17.14
N ASN A 164 18.04 -23.24 16.71
CA ASN A 164 18.52 -24.40 17.46
C ASN A 164 20.04 -24.58 17.37
N TYR A 165 20.65 -24.35 16.20
CA TYR A 165 22.06 -24.69 15.96
C TYR A 165 22.99 -23.48 15.84
N LEU A 166 22.47 -22.32 15.44
CA LEU A 166 23.25 -21.11 15.13
C LEU A 166 22.98 -19.96 16.09
N SER A 167 22.16 -20.14 17.15
CA SER A 167 21.82 -19.06 18.09
C SER A 167 23.01 -18.38 18.76
N TRP A 168 24.13 -19.09 18.93
CA TRP A 168 25.35 -18.54 19.50
C TRP A 168 26.03 -17.49 18.61
N CYS A 169 25.88 -17.55 17.28
CA CYS A 169 26.49 -16.60 16.35
C CYS A 169 25.54 -15.47 15.88
N ILE A 170 24.24 -15.56 16.21
CA ILE A 170 23.23 -14.53 15.85
C ILE A 170 23.61 -13.10 16.31
N PRO A 171 24.20 -12.88 17.49
CA PRO A 171 24.62 -11.53 17.88
C PRO A 171 25.80 -10.99 17.09
N LEU A 172 26.59 -11.82 16.40
CA LEU A 172 27.83 -11.39 15.73
C LEU A 172 27.58 -10.31 14.65
N PRO A 173 26.64 -10.49 13.71
CA PRO A 173 26.24 -9.40 12.79
C PRO A 173 25.76 -8.15 13.52
N ALA A 174 25.04 -8.30 14.63
CA ALA A 174 24.56 -7.17 15.42
C ALA A 174 25.73 -6.39 16.03
N TYR A 175 26.76 -7.07 16.57
CA TYR A 175 27.98 -6.41 17.03
C TYR A 175 28.70 -5.66 15.91
N LEU A 176 28.85 -6.27 14.73
CA LEU A 176 29.47 -5.60 13.57
C LEU A 176 28.71 -4.34 13.18
N LEU A 177 27.39 -4.42 13.10
CA LEU A 177 26.55 -3.28 12.76
C LEU A 177 26.52 -2.24 13.89
N TYR A 178 26.53 -2.63 15.16
CA TYR A 178 26.41 -1.75 16.33
C TYR A 178 27.50 -0.68 16.36
N TYR A 179 28.75 -1.04 16.02
CA TYR A 179 29.88 -0.12 15.98
C TYR A 179 29.92 0.78 14.74
N LEU A 180 29.10 0.54 13.73
CA LEU A 180 29.02 1.43 12.58
C LEU A 180 28.41 2.79 12.97
N PRO A 181 28.90 3.90 12.41
CA PRO A 181 28.23 5.19 12.52
C PRO A 181 26.75 5.12 12.13
N GLU A 182 25.89 5.88 12.82
CA GLU A 182 24.44 5.90 12.59
C GLU A 182 24.06 6.15 11.13
N PHE A 183 24.79 7.04 10.44
CA PHE A 183 24.52 7.33 9.02
C PHE A 183 24.76 6.10 8.12
N ILE A 184 25.74 5.24 8.45
CA ILE A 184 26.01 4.01 7.68
C ILE A 184 24.92 2.99 7.97
N LYS A 185 24.56 2.77 9.25
CA LYS A 185 23.47 1.86 9.62
C LYS A 185 22.16 2.24 8.94
N ARG A 186 21.83 3.54 8.95
CA ARG A 186 20.67 4.09 8.24
C ARG A 186 20.72 3.78 6.75
N ARG A 187 21.85 4.02 6.09
CA ARG A 187 22.01 3.73 4.65
C ARG A 187 21.86 2.25 4.34
N LEU A 188 22.45 1.36 5.15
CA LEU A 188 22.32 -0.08 4.99
C LEU A 188 20.87 -0.54 5.16
N ALA A 189 20.16 -0.03 6.18
CA ALA A 189 18.75 -0.31 6.38
C ALA A 189 17.90 0.17 5.20
N SER A 190 18.12 1.39 4.71
CA SER A 190 17.42 1.93 3.54
C SER A 190 17.68 1.09 2.28
N ILE A 191 18.92 0.68 2.03
CA ILE A 191 19.29 -0.19 0.90
C ILE A 191 18.61 -1.55 1.05
N TYR A 192 18.62 -2.15 2.23
CA TYR A 192 17.95 -3.43 2.49
C TYR A 192 16.46 -3.36 2.15
N PHE A 193 15.73 -2.40 2.70
CA PHE A 193 14.30 -2.24 2.42
C PHE A 193 14.02 -1.96 0.94
N CYS A 194 14.84 -1.11 0.32
CA CYS A 194 14.80 -0.86 -1.11
C CYS A 194 14.93 -2.17 -1.91
N LEU A 195 15.94 -3.00 -1.62
CA LEU A 195 16.15 -4.26 -2.33
C LEU A 195 15.03 -5.28 -2.08
N GLN A 196 14.32 -5.20 -0.96
CA GLN A 196 13.11 -5.98 -0.72
C GLN A 196 11.88 -5.41 -1.44
N GLY A 197 12.00 -4.25 -2.09
CA GLY A 197 10.88 -3.56 -2.76
C GLY A 197 9.94 -2.86 -1.77
N PHE A 198 10.35 -2.67 -0.52
CA PHE A 198 9.58 -1.96 0.47
C PHE A 198 9.91 -0.47 0.43
N ASN A 199 8.89 0.36 0.19
CA ASN A 199 8.96 1.77 0.53
C ASN A 199 8.55 1.91 1.99
N VAL A 200 9.54 1.95 2.87
CA VAL A 200 9.34 2.03 4.31
C VAL A 200 9.40 3.47 4.78
N SER A 201 8.58 3.79 5.78
CA SER A 201 8.64 5.08 6.44
C SER A 201 9.92 5.28 7.23
N GLU A 202 10.22 6.54 7.50
CA GLU A 202 11.33 6.93 8.36
C GLU A 202 11.23 6.29 9.76
N PHE A 203 10.01 6.09 10.25
CA PHE A 203 9.75 5.38 11.51
C PHE A 203 10.22 3.93 11.47
N ALA A 204 9.91 3.20 10.39
CA ALA A 204 10.36 1.82 10.23
C ALA A 204 11.89 1.72 10.15
N ILE A 205 12.55 2.65 9.45
CA ILE A 205 14.02 2.71 9.43
C ILE A 205 14.57 2.92 10.84
N GLN A 206 14.04 3.90 11.58
CA GLN A 206 14.48 4.18 12.95
C GLN A 206 14.23 3.01 13.91
N ALA A 207 13.10 2.32 13.77
CA ALA A 207 12.81 1.10 14.51
C ALA A 207 13.83 0.00 14.17
N THR A 208 14.22 -0.15 12.90
CA THR A 208 15.26 -1.10 12.49
C THR A 208 16.62 -0.75 13.08
N LEU A 209 16.97 0.53 13.21
CA LEU A 209 18.22 0.95 13.86
C LEU A 209 18.23 0.58 15.35
N GLN A 210 17.08 0.66 16.03
CA GLN A 210 16.94 0.22 17.42
C GLN A 210 17.13 -1.30 17.57
N LEU A 211 16.86 -2.11 16.53
CA LEU A 211 17.12 -3.56 16.57
C LEU A 211 18.61 -3.91 16.64
N VAL A 212 19.51 -3.03 16.20
CA VAL A 212 20.93 -3.36 16.00
C VAL A 212 21.69 -3.53 17.33
N ASP A 213 21.09 -3.19 18.47
CA ASP A 213 21.67 -3.42 19.78
C ASP A 213 21.81 -4.93 20.08
N PRO A 214 23.03 -5.45 20.31
CA PRO A 214 23.25 -6.88 20.53
C PRO A 214 22.45 -7.47 21.70
N SER A 215 22.18 -6.68 22.74
CA SER A 215 21.39 -7.12 23.90
C SER A 215 19.90 -7.24 23.56
N CYS A 216 19.38 -6.36 22.69
CA CYS A 216 18.01 -6.44 22.19
C CYS A 216 17.86 -7.61 21.22
N VAL A 217 18.80 -7.77 20.27
CA VAL A 217 18.83 -8.91 19.34
C VAL A 217 18.77 -10.22 20.11
N ARG A 218 19.59 -10.40 21.14
CA ARG A 218 19.60 -11.63 21.94
C ARG A 218 18.22 -11.96 22.52
N LYS A 219 17.49 -10.96 23.04
CA LYS A 219 16.16 -11.14 23.65
C LYS A 219 15.07 -11.36 22.61
N ILE A 220 15.13 -10.66 21.47
CA ILE A 220 14.25 -10.87 20.31
C ILE A 220 14.32 -12.32 19.83
N PHE A 221 15.55 -12.83 19.65
CA PHE A 221 15.76 -14.20 19.21
C PHE A 221 15.45 -15.22 20.32
N TYR A 222 15.66 -14.88 21.59
CA TYR A 222 15.23 -15.71 22.72
C TYR A 222 13.70 -15.87 22.73
N LEU A 223 12.95 -14.78 22.60
CA LEU A 223 11.50 -14.82 22.50
C LEU A 223 11.06 -15.62 21.27
N GLY A 224 11.65 -15.38 20.10
CA GLY A 224 11.32 -16.13 18.87
C GLY A 224 11.64 -17.63 18.98
N ALA A 225 12.70 -17.98 19.71
CA ALA A 225 13.03 -19.37 20.03
C ALA A 225 11.99 -20.01 20.95
N ASN A 226 11.54 -19.26 21.97
CA ASN A 226 10.49 -19.71 22.87
C ASN A 226 9.18 -19.92 22.08
N GLU A 227 8.76 -18.93 21.28
CA GLU A 227 7.57 -19.00 20.42
C GLU A 227 7.55 -20.25 19.55
N LEU A 228 8.64 -20.53 18.82
CA LEU A 228 8.72 -21.69 17.92
C LEU A 228 8.68 -23.03 18.67
N ARG A 229 9.11 -23.08 19.94
CA ARG A 229 9.16 -24.33 20.72
C ARG A 229 7.89 -24.58 21.54
N THR A 230 7.26 -23.52 22.04
CA THR A 230 6.12 -23.62 22.98
C THR A 230 4.77 -23.56 22.28
N ILE A 231 4.66 -22.83 21.17
CA ILE A 231 3.38 -22.60 20.48
C ILE A 231 3.10 -23.74 19.50
N GLN A 232 2.48 -24.80 20.02
CA GLN A 232 2.06 -25.94 19.22
C GLN A 232 0.61 -25.83 18.80
N GLU A 233 -0.32 -25.59 19.72
CA GLU A 233 -1.76 -25.51 19.46
C GLU A 233 -2.36 -24.25 20.08
N ALA A 234 -3.40 -23.72 19.44
CA ALA A 234 -4.12 -22.57 19.95
C ALA A 234 -5.01 -22.97 21.14
N ASP A 235 -5.13 -22.07 22.10
CA ASP A 235 -6.06 -22.22 23.23
C ASP A 235 -7.51 -21.96 22.76
N HIS A 236 -8.10 -22.97 22.12
CA HIS A 236 -9.44 -22.90 21.55
C HIS A 236 -10.52 -22.66 22.60
N ASP A 237 -10.34 -23.14 23.83
CA ASP A 237 -11.28 -22.92 24.93
C ASP A 237 -11.36 -21.44 25.29
N SER A 238 -10.21 -20.77 25.40
CA SER A 238 -10.15 -19.33 25.63
C SER A 238 -10.68 -18.53 24.45
N ILE A 239 -10.39 -18.96 23.22
CA ILE A 239 -10.92 -18.31 22.01
C ILE A 239 -12.43 -18.38 21.97
N GLU A 240 -13.01 -19.56 22.23
CA GLU A 240 -14.45 -19.79 22.22
C GLU A 240 -15.13 -18.98 23.33
N LYS A 241 -14.57 -19.01 24.54
CA LYS A 241 -15.06 -18.24 25.69
C LYS A 241 -15.20 -16.74 25.41
N HIS A 242 -14.31 -16.17 24.59
CA HIS A 242 -14.27 -14.74 24.30
C HIS A 242 -14.64 -14.39 22.85
N LEU A 243 -15.19 -15.34 22.09
CA LEU A 243 -15.35 -15.25 20.63
C LEU A 243 -16.07 -13.98 20.17
N GLU A 244 -17.11 -13.56 20.91
CA GLU A 244 -17.88 -12.33 20.65
C GLU A 244 -16.99 -11.06 20.64
N LYS A 245 -15.89 -11.06 21.41
CA LYS A 245 -14.96 -9.93 21.52
C LYS A 245 -13.82 -10.01 20.54
N LEU A 246 -13.59 -11.18 19.95
CA LEU A 246 -12.48 -11.38 19.03
C LEU A 246 -12.81 -10.85 17.64
N MET A 247 -11.79 -10.32 16.99
CA MET A 247 -11.71 -10.18 15.55
C MET A 247 -10.33 -10.67 15.14
N MET A 248 -10.26 -11.59 14.19
CA MET A 248 -9.00 -12.16 13.73
C MET A 248 -8.76 -11.76 12.29
N TYR A 249 -7.55 -11.30 11.99
CA TYR A 249 -7.19 -10.78 10.68
C TYR A 249 -5.96 -11.51 10.13
N TYR A 250 -6.12 -12.16 8.98
CA TYR A 250 -5.09 -12.95 8.31
C TYR A 250 -4.68 -12.33 6.97
N GLY A 251 -3.44 -12.53 6.54
CA GLY A 251 -2.97 -12.17 5.20
C GLY A 251 -2.85 -13.40 4.30
N LEU A 252 -3.21 -13.26 3.02
CA LEU A 252 -3.05 -14.35 2.04
C LEU A 252 -1.58 -14.78 1.86
N ASN A 253 -0.66 -13.81 1.87
CA ASN A 253 0.77 -14.03 1.62
C ASN A 253 1.60 -14.02 2.91
N ASP A 254 0.99 -14.29 4.06
CA ASP A 254 1.71 -14.35 5.32
C ASP A 254 2.46 -15.69 5.45
N HIS A 255 3.79 -15.63 5.54
CA HIS A 255 4.67 -16.79 5.66
C HIS A 255 4.81 -17.32 7.09
N TRP A 256 4.35 -16.56 8.09
CA TRP A 256 4.25 -17.00 9.49
C TRP A 256 2.87 -17.59 9.78
N CYS A 257 1.82 -17.03 9.18
CA CYS A 257 0.44 -17.46 9.36
C CYS A 257 -0.21 -17.85 8.01
N PRO A 258 0.13 -19.03 7.45
CA PRO A 258 -0.32 -19.42 6.11
C PRO A 258 -1.83 -19.66 6.02
N GLN A 259 -2.36 -19.71 4.80
CA GLN A 259 -3.77 -19.96 4.48
C GLN A 259 -4.40 -21.10 5.29
N SER A 260 -3.67 -22.20 5.47
CA SER A 260 -4.15 -23.38 6.20
C SER A 260 -4.53 -23.08 7.65
N LEU A 261 -3.86 -22.12 8.32
CA LEU A 261 -4.20 -21.71 9.68
C LEU A 261 -5.48 -20.86 9.70
N TYR A 262 -5.68 -19.99 8.70
CA TYR A 262 -6.95 -19.27 8.54
C TYR A 262 -8.11 -20.25 8.33
N ASP A 263 -7.94 -21.23 7.43
CA ASP A 263 -8.97 -22.23 7.13
C ASP A 263 -9.30 -23.08 8.37
N CYS A 264 -8.28 -23.49 9.13
CA CYS A 264 -8.42 -24.21 10.39
C CYS A 264 -9.25 -23.42 11.41
N MET A 265 -8.87 -22.16 11.62
CA MET A 265 -9.54 -21.28 12.58
C MET A 265 -10.98 -20.96 12.17
N LYS A 266 -11.22 -20.73 10.88
CA LYS A 266 -12.58 -20.51 10.36
C LYS A 266 -13.46 -21.76 10.48
N LYS A 267 -12.88 -22.95 10.31
CA LYS A 267 -13.58 -24.22 10.49
C LYS A 267 -13.92 -24.51 11.95
N LYS A 268 -12.99 -24.22 12.88
CA LYS A 268 -13.19 -24.46 14.32
C LYS A 268 -14.13 -23.45 14.97
N HIS A 269 -14.08 -22.18 14.55
CA HIS A 269 -14.90 -21.10 15.10
C HIS A 269 -15.73 -20.42 13.99
N PRO A 270 -16.77 -21.10 13.44
CA PRO A 270 -17.53 -20.60 12.29
C PRO A 270 -18.20 -19.26 12.56
N ASP A 271 -18.69 -19.07 13.78
CA ASP A 271 -19.38 -17.85 14.25
C ASP A 271 -18.42 -16.70 14.59
N GLY A 272 -17.11 -16.96 14.55
CA GLY A 272 -16.08 -15.97 14.79
C GLY A 272 -15.94 -14.95 13.67
N VAL A 273 -15.64 -13.70 14.04
CA VAL A 273 -15.25 -12.64 13.11
C VAL A 273 -13.80 -12.88 12.66
N ILE A 274 -13.63 -13.77 11.68
CA ILE A 274 -12.33 -14.17 11.13
C ILE A 274 -12.25 -13.69 9.68
N ILE A 275 -11.39 -12.70 9.47
CA ILE A 275 -11.24 -11.97 8.23
C ILE A 275 -9.92 -12.37 7.59
N GLN A 276 -9.97 -12.70 6.30
CA GLN A 276 -8.77 -12.85 5.50
C GLN A 276 -8.66 -11.73 4.48
N CYS A 277 -7.52 -11.05 4.50
CA CYS A 277 -7.11 -10.13 3.47
C CYS A 277 -6.64 -10.92 2.24
N LYS A 278 -7.59 -11.20 1.33
CA LYS A 278 -7.33 -11.85 0.03
C LYS A 278 -6.43 -11.03 -0.91
N LYS A 279 -6.18 -9.76 -0.56
CA LYS A 279 -5.45 -8.78 -1.36
C LYS A 279 -4.27 -8.31 -0.52
N GLY A 280 -3.11 -9.00 -0.59
CA GLY A 280 -1.96 -8.76 0.29
C GLY A 280 -1.76 -7.29 0.67
N VAL A 281 -2.14 -6.91 1.90
CA VAL A 281 -2.12 -5.57 2.55
C VAL A 281 -2.56 -4.36 1.67
N SER A 282 -3.10 -4.58 0.49
CA SER A 282 -3.65 -3.57 -0.41
C SER A 282 -5.17 -3.62 -0.29
N ALA A 283 -5.67 -3.20 0.87
CA ALA A 283 -7.10 -3.13 1.15
C ALA A 283 -7.85 -2.50 -0.04
N GLY A 284 -8.84 -3.22 -0.56
CA GLY A 284 -9.76 -2.74 -1.60
C GLY A 284 -9.46 -3.15 -3.06
N MET A 285 -8.23 -3.54 -3.43
CA MET A 285 -7.83 -3.69 -4.84
C MET A 285 -7.90 -5.11 -5.43
N GLU A 286 -8.74 -5.33 -6.44
CA GLU A 286 -8.84 -6.59 -7.19
C GLU A 286 -8.14 -6.47 -8.54
N GLU A 287 -7.23 -7.40 -8.81
CA GLU A 287 -6.67 -7.62 -10.13
C GLU A 287 -7.50 -8.70 -10.84
N SER A 288 -7.95 -8.42 -12.05
CA SER A 288 -8.64 -9.40 -12.90
C SER A 288 -8.09 -9.37 -14.33
N TRP A 289 -7.98 -10.55 -14.93
CA TRP A 289 -7.63 -10.73 -16.34
C TRP A 289 -8.87 -11.16 -17.11
N ILE A 290 -9.19 -10.43 -18.17
CA ILE A 290 -10.35 -10.70 -19.02
C ILE A 290 -9.98 -10.58 -20.50
N LEU A 291 -10.80 -11.15 -21.38
CA LEU A 291 -10.64 -11.05 -22.83
C LEU A 291 -11.60 -10.03 -23.43
N VAL A 292 -11.06 -8.91 -23.93
CA VAL A 292 -11.83 -7.89 -24.67
C VAL A 292 -11.65 -8.17 -26.15
N ASN A 293 -12.61 -8.90 -26.75
CA ASN A 293 -12.55 -9.35 -28.15
C ASN A 293 -11.22 -10.05 -28.49
N GLY A 294 -10.83 -11.04 -27.70
CA GLY A 294 -9.60 -11.81 -27.87
C GLY A 294 -8.35 -11.17 -27.24
N GLU A 295 -8.36 -9.86 -26.93
CA GLU A 295 -7.20 -9.20 -26.32
C GLU A 295 -7.17 -9.38 -24.78
N PRO A 296 -6.11 -9.99 -24.22
CA PRO A 296 -5.90 -10.07 -22.77
C PRO A 296 -5.77 -8.69 -22.14
N THR A 297 -6.66 -8.40 -21.20
CA THR A 297 -6.80 -7.07 -20.60
C THR A 297 -6.71 -7.21 -19.09
N CYS A 298 -5.78 -6.46 -18.49
CA CYS A 298 -5.59 -6.38 -17.06
C CYS A 298 -6.42 -5.23 -16.51
N ILE A 299 -7.27 -5.53 -15.52
CA ILE A 299 -8.08 -4.55 -14.82
C ILE A 299 -7.68 -4.56 -13.35
N LEU A 300 -7.44 -3.36 -12.83
CA LEU A 300 -7.31 -3.13 -11.40
C LEU A 300 -8.55 -2.39 -10.91
N SER A 301 -9.28 -2.96 -9.95
CA SER A 301 -10.54 -2.39 -9.48
C SER A 301 -10.62 -2.26 -7.96
N ALA A 302 -11.26 -1.18 -7.50
CA ALA A 302 -11.65 -0.98 -6.12
C ALA A 302 -13.19 -0.94 -6.03
N GLY A 303 -13.78 -1.79 -5.19
CA GLY A 303 -15.24 -1.96 -5.10
C GLY A 303 -15.83 -2.88 -6.19
N GLN A 304 -17.13 -3.14 -6.13
CA GLN A 304 -17.83 -4.00 -7.09
C GLN A 304 -18.21 -3.19 -8.35
N VAL A 305 -17.59 -3.51 -9.49
CA VAL A 305 -17.78 -2.72 -10.72
C VAL A 305 -18.95 -3.23 -11.57
N LYS A 306 -19.11 -4.55 -11.71
CA LYS A 306 -20.02 -5.19 -12.67
C LYS A 306 -21.50 -4.78 -12.50
N ASP A 307 -21.93 -4.53 -11.27
CA ASP A 307 -23.35 -4.32 -10.95
C ASP A 307 -23.73 -2.89 -10.59
N SER A 308 -22.77 -1.97 -10.65
CA SER A 308 -22.92 -0.64 -10.08
C SER A 308 -23.57 0.36 -11.03
N SER A 309 -24.45 1.21 -10.47
CA SER A 309 -25.14 2.26 -11.22
C SER A 309 -24.21 3.41 -11.62
N LEU A 310 -23.11 3.62 -10.89
CA LEU A 310 -22.07 4.60 -11.16
C LEU A 310 -20.70 3.91 -11.06
N VAL A 311 -19.85 4.15 -12.07
CA VAL A 311 -18.50 3.57 -12.14
C VAL A 311 -17.49 4.65 -12.51
N GLY A 312 -16.41 4.73 -11.75
CA GLY A 312 -15.20 5.46 -12.14
C GLY A 312 -14.37 4.62 -13.09
N LEU A 313 -14.11 5.11 -14.30
CA LEU A 313 -13.30 4.42 -15.29
C LEU A 313 -12.01 5.21 -15.54
N LEU A 314 -10.89 4.67 -15.05
CA LEU A 314 -9.56 5.25 -15.18
C LEU A 314 -8.80 4.64 -16.37
N ILE A 315 -8.43 5.50 -17.32
CA ILE A 315 -7.61 5.14 -18.48
C ILE A 315 -6.18 5.58 -18.23
N THR A 316 -5.28 4.61 -18.28
CA THR A 316 -3.86 4.81 -18.00
C THR A 316 -3.17 5.61 -19.10
N GLY A 317 -2.23 6.48 -18.70
CA GLY A 317 -1.24 7.06 -19.60
C GLY A 317 -0.12 6.06 -19.95
N ASN A 318 0.68 6.37 -20.96
CA ASN A 318 1.88 5.60 -21.33
C ASN A 318 2.86 5.55 -20.13
N PRO A 319 3.39 4.39 -19.68
CA PRO A 319 3.54 3.09 -20.35
C PRO A 319 2.30 2.21 -20.44
N GLY A 320 1.16 2.59 -19.87
CA GLY A 320 -0.11 1.86 -19.99
C GLY A 320 -0.32 0.76 -18.96
N VAL A 321 0.42 0.80 -17.86
CA VAL A 321 0.39 -0.23 -16.81
C VAL A 321 -0.49 0.21 -15.63
N PRO A 322 -1.55 -0.55 -15.28
CA PRO A 322 -2.55 -0.13 -14.29
C PRO A 322 -2.00 -0.13 -12.86
N TYR A 323 -1.02 -0.98 -12.56
CA TYR A 323 -0.44 -1.11 -11.21
C TYR A 323 0.18 0.20 -10.68
N TYR A 324 0.63 1.11 -11.54
CA TYR A 324 1.10 2.43 -11.09
C TYR A 324 0.02 3.22 -10.35
N TYR A 325 -1.25 3.05 -10.72
CA TYR A 325 -2.38 3.81 -10.21
C TYR A 325 -2.99 3.22 -8.93
N THR A 326 -2.40 2.15 -8.37
CA THR A 326 -2.95 1.45 -7.20
C THR A 326 -3.24 2.40 -6.04
N ALA A 327 -2.24 3.18 -5.58
CA ALA A 327 -2.45 4.10 -4.46
C ALA A 327 -3.43 5.23 -4.80
N PHE A 328 -3.44 5.71 -6.05
CA PHE A 328 -4.35 6.77 -6.51
C PHE A 328 -5.81 6.30 -6.43
N ILE A 329 -6.10 5.14 -6.99
CA ILE A 329 -7.47 4.59 -6.99
C ILE A 329 -7.91 4.19 -5.58
N GLN A 330 -7.01 3.61 -4.75
CA GLN A 330 -7.32 3.30 -3.35
C GLN A 330 -7.72 4.56 -2.58
N GLN A 331 -6.99 5.66 -2.78
CA GLN A 331 -7.30 6.93 -2.13
C GLN A 331 -8.63 7.49 -2.63
N LEU A 332 -8.92 7.47 -3.94
CA LEU A 332 -10.22 7.91 -4.46
C LEU A 332 -11.37 7.05 -3.91
N TYR A 333 -11.20 5.74 -3.84
CA TYR A 333 -12.21 4.84 -3.27
C TYR A 333 -12.46 5.13 -1.80
N PHE A 334 -11.39 5.36 -1.01
CA PHE A 334 -11.47 5.79 0.38
C PHE A 334 -12.20 7.14 0.52
N LEU A 335 -11.86 8.13 -0.29
CA LEU A 335 -12.47 9.46 -0.27
C LEU A 335 -13.96 9.45 -0.66
N SER A 336 -14.35 8.51 -1.52
CA SER A 336 -15.76 8.24 -1.84
C SER A 336 -16.53 7.58 -0.70
N ASN A 337 -15.90 7.39 0.47
CA ASN A 337 -16.41 6.58 1.58
C ASN A 337 -16.80 5.17 1.12
N PHE A 338 -15.97 4.60 0.23
CA PHE A 338 -16.15 3.28 -0.37
C PHE A 338 -17.43 3.12 -1.22
N LYS A 339 -17.98 4.22 -1.77
CA LYS A 339 -19.24 4.22 -2.53
C LYS A 339 -19.08 4.29 -4.04
N LEU A 340 -17.94 4.77 -4.55
CA LEU A 340 -17.66 4.84 -5.99
C LEU A 340 -16.74 3.69 -6.38
N PRO A 341 -17.24 2.61 -7.00
CA PRO A 341 -16.37 1.59 -7.58
C PRO A 341 -15.54 2.20 -8.71
N ILE A 342 -14.24 1.95 -8.69
CA ILE A 342 -13.32 2.47 -9.71
C ILE A 342 -12.61 1.29 -10.37
N CYS A 343 -12.59 1.26 -11.70
CA CYS A 343 -11.79 0.33 -12.48
C CYS A 343 -10.75 1.07 -13.31
N CYS A 344 -9.53 0.54 -13.34
CA CYS A 344 -8.42 1.05 -14.12
C CYS A 344 -8.04 0.01 -15.17
N ILE A 345 -8.02 0.43 -16.43
CA ILE A 345 -7.77 -0.45 -17.57
C ILE A 345 -6.39 -0.18 -18.13
N ASN A 346 -5.62 -1.23 -18.38
CA ASN A 346 -4.34 -1.14 -19.07
C ASN A 346 -4.50 -0.67 -20.53
N LEU A 347 -3.39 -0.26 -21.13
CA LEU A 347 -3.32 -0.18 -22.59
C LEU A 347 -3.13 -1.59 -23.16
N ALA A 348 -3.89 -1.94 -24.20
CA ALA A 348 -3.86 -3.23 -24.86
C ALA A 348 -2.42 -3.51 -25.36
N GLY A 349 -1.89 -4.70 -25.08
CA GLY A 349 -0.51 -5.07 -25.39
C GLY A 349 0.61 -4.40 -24.55
N HIS A 350 0.31 -3.65 -23.49
CA HIS A 350 1.32 -2.93 -22.68
C HIS A 350 1.64 -3.56 -21.32
N VAL A 351 0.98 -4.67 -20.98
CA VAL A 351 1.21 -5.40 -19.72
C VAL A 351 1.51 -6.84 -20.05
N SER A 352 2.44 -7.43 -19.31
CA SER A 352 2.79 -8.82 -19.55
C SER A 352 1.67 -9.77 -19.11
N VAL A 353 1.22 -10.61 -20.04
CA VAL A 353 0.14 -11.59 -19.81
C VAL A 353 0.70 -12.76 -18.98
N PRO A 354 0.10 -13.09 -17.83
CA PRO A 354 0.49 -14.27 -17.05
C PRO A 354 0.23 -15.58 -17.80
N GLU A 355 1.05 -16.59 -17.55
CA GLU A 355 0.95 -17.91 -18.20
C GLU A 355 -0.40 -18.62 -18.01
N HIS A 356 -1.12 -18.31 -16.93
CA HIS A 356 -2.42 -18.93 -16.61
C HIS A 356 -3.61 -18.29 -17.36
N VAL A 357 -3.38 -17.21 -18.10
CA VAL A 357 -4.44 -16.56 -18.88
C VAL A 357 -4.51 -17.24 -20.24
N GLU A 358 -5.58 -18.00 -20.47
CA GLU A 358 -5.85 -18.59 -21.77
C GLU A 358 -6.07 -17.48 -22.81
N VAL A 359 -5.21 -17.45 -23.82
CA VAL A 359 -5.31 -16.54 -24.95
C VAL A 359 -5.99 -17.30 -26.08
N ASP A 360 -7.08 -16.75 -26.61
CA ASP A 360 -7.78 -17.30 -27.77
C ASP A 360 -6.93 -17.06 -29.03
N ASP A 361 -6.76 -18.08 -29.87
CA ASP A 361 -6.07 -18.02 -31.18
C ASP A 361 -6.82 -17.17 -32.22
N SER A 362 -7.97 -16.60 -31.86
CA SER A 362 -8.69 -15.62 -32.67
C SER A 362 -7.78 -14.44 -33.07
N PRO A 363 -7.88 -13.93 -34.32
CA PRO A 363 -7.06 -12.81 -34.75
C PRO A 363 -7.36 -11.60 -33.86
N THR A 364 -6.37 -11.18 -33.05
CA THR A 364 -6.49 -9.99 -32.22
C THR A 364 -6.80 -8.80 -33.12
N LYS A 365 -7.87 -8.07 -32.81
CA LYS A 365 -8.03 -6.73 -33.38
C LYS A 365 -6.78 -5.94 -32.99
N ASN A 366 -6.10 -5.36 -33.98
CA ASN A 366 -4.87 -4.60 -33.74
C ASN A 366 -5.19 -3.32 -32.94
N TYR A 367 -5.26 -3.43 -31.60
CA TYR A 367 -5.56 -2.32 -30.70
C TYR A 367 -4.33 -1.47 -30.32
N LEU A 368 -3.22 -1.63 -31.06
CA LEU A 368 -1.94 -1.05 -30.66
C LEU A 368 -1.83 0.45 -30.96
N ASP A 369 -2.60 0.98 -31.92
CA ASP A 369 -2.65 2.40 -32.25
C ASP A 369 -3.66 3.15 -31.37
N LEU A 370 -3.66 4.49 -31.39
CA LEU A 370 -4.52 5.30 -30.53
C LEU A 370 -6.02 5.01 -30.75
N LYS A 371 -6.44 4.83 -32.01
CA LYS A 371 -7.83 4.52 -32.37
C LYS A 371 -8.24 3.14 -31.85
N GLY A 372 -7.36 2.15 -32.01
CA GLY A 372 -7.51 0.81 -31.49
C GLY A 372 -7.60 0.80 -29.97
N GLN A 373 -6.76 1.57 -29.28
CA GLN A 373 -6.84 1.72 -27.83
C GLN A 373 -8.20 2.29 -27.42
N VAL A 374 -8.72 3.34 -28.08
CA VAL A 374 -10.06 3.88 -27.80
C VAL A 374 -11.15 2.81 -28.02
N GLN A 375 -11.10 2.11 -29.15
CA GLN A 375 -12.08 1.07 -29.47
C GLN A 375 -12.06 -0.08 -28.45
N HIS A 376 -10.88 -0.47 -27.97
CA HIS A 376 -10.71 -1.48 -26.93
C HIS A 376 -11.46 -1.10 -25.64
N LYS A 377 -11.42 0.17 -25.22
CA LYS A 377 -12.11 0.62 -23.99
C LYS A 377 -13.63 0.71 -24.22
N LEU A 378 -14.05 1.10 -25.41
CA LEU A 378 -15.47 1.08 -25.79
C LEU A 378 -16.03 -0.35 -25.81
N ASP A 379 -15.28 -1.30 -26.37
CA ASP A 379 -15.63 -2.72 -26.39
C ASP A 379 -15.67 -3.31 -24.98
N PHE A 380 -14.75 -2.90 -24.09
CA PHE A 380 -14.81 -3.23 -22.68
C PHE A 380 -16.11 -2.72 -22.02
N ILE A 381 -16.42 -1.42 -22.16
CA ILE A 381 -17.62 -0.81 -21.58
C ILE A 381 -18.87 -1.54 -22.06
N LYS A 382 -18.95 -1.85 -23.36
CA LYS A 382 -20.10 -2.52 -23.97
C LYS A 382 -20.29 -3.94 -23.44
N LYS A 383 -19.20 -4.68 -23.21
CA LYS A 383 -19.24 -6.10 -22.83
C LYS A 383 -19.35 -6.31 -21.32
N TYR A 384 -18.76 -5.43 -20.50
CA TYR A 384 -18.55 -5.71 -19.06
C TYR A 384 -19.25 -4.74 -18.11
N LEU A 385 -19.75 -3.60 -18.58
CA LEU A 385 -20.52 -2.65 -17.76
C LEU A 385 -21.99 -2.65 -18.17
N LYS A 386 -22.90 -2.47 -17.20
CA LYS A 386 -24.33 -2.38 -17.51
C LYS A 386 -24.61 -1.20 -18.44
N PRO A 387 -25.49 -1.34 -19.44
CA PRO A 387 -25.83 -0.26 -20.37
C PRO A 387 -26.26 1.03 -19.69
N GLU A 388 -26.97 0.92 -18.56
CA GLU A 388 -27.49 2.01 -17.74
C GLU A 388 -26.47 2.62 -16.76
N SER A 389 -25.32 1.95 -16.52
CA SER A 389 -24.28 2.45 -15.63
C SER A 389 -23.76 3.78 -16.13
N LYS A 390 -23.84 4.79 -15.25
CA LYS A 390 -23.26 6.11 -15.40
C LYS A 390 -21.74 6.03 -15.19
N LEU A 391 -21.00 6.84 -15.94
CA LEU A 391 -19.54 6.78 -16.00
C LEU A 391 -18.91 8.11 -15.59
N ILE A 392 -17.90 8.02 -14.73
CA ILE A 392 -16.93 9.09 -14.51
C ILE A 392 -15.65 8.67 -15.22
N LEU A 393 -15.35 9.30 -16.35
CA LEU A 393 -14.15 9.01 -17.12
C LEU A 393 -12.99 9.77 -16.49
N MET A 394 -11.88 9.09 -16.22
CA MET A 394 -10.65 9.69 -15.72
C MET A 394 -9.52 9.25 -16.65
N GLY A 395 -8.78 10.19 -17.24
CA GLY A 395 -7.71 9.86 -18.17
C GLY A 395 -6.44 10.58 -17.77
N HIS A 396 -5.34 9.83 -17.60
CA HIS A 396 -4.03 10.42 -17.35
C HIS A 396 -3.19 10.47 -18.63
N SER A 397 -2.55 11.62 -18.93
CA SER A 397 -1.68 11.78 -20.09
C SER A 397 -2.42 11.39 -21.37
N ILE A 398 -1.91 10.44 -22.18
CA ILE A 398 -2.61 9.99 -23.40
C ILE A 398 -4.00 9.39 -23.12
N GLY A 399 -4.21 8.86 -21.91
CA GLY A 399 -5.52 8.42 -21.44
C GLY A 399 -6.56 9.54 -21.41
N ALA A 400 -6.14 10.80 -21.21
CA ALA A 400 -7.02 11.97 -21.29
C ALA A 400 -7.59 12.15 -22.70
N LYS A 401 -6.74 12.03 -23.73
CA LYS A 401 -7.18 12.04 -25.14
C LYS A 401 -8.13 10.88 -25.40
N MET A 402 -7.83 9.68 -24.92
CA MET A 402 -8.73 8.53 -25.06
C MET A 402 -10.10 8.78 -24.42
N CYS A 403 -10.16 9.37 -23.22
CA CYS A 403 -11.44 9.72 -22.58
C CYS A 403 -12.27 10.70 -23.41
N LEU A 404 -11.65 11.71 -24.03
CA LEU A 404 -12.34 12.62 -24.95
C LEU A 404 -12.89 11.85 -26.16
N GLU A 405 -12.07 11.05 -26.84
CA GLU A 405 -12.48 10.28 -28.01
C GLU A 405 -13.60 9.27 -27.68
N MET A 406 -13.58 8.68 -26.50
CA MET A 406 -14.67 7.84 -25.99
C MET A 406 -15.95 8.65 -25.75
N ALA A 407 -15.85 9.84 -25.17
CA ALA A 407 -17.00 10.72 -24.91
C ALA A 407 -17.69 11.16 -26.20
N ARG A 408 -16.96 11.26 -27.33
CA ARG A 408 -17.54 11.51 -28.65
C ARG A 408 -18.55 10.44 -29.07
N VAL A 409 -18.36 9.19 -28.64
CA VAL A 409 -19.16 8.03 -29.09
C VAL A 409 -20.17 7.60 -28.03
N LEU A 410 -19.87 7.77 -26.75
CA LEU A 410 -20.74 7.35 -25.66
C LEU A 410 -21.98 8.25 -25.54
N PRO A 411 -23.15 7.71 -25.15
CA PRO A 411 -24.34 8.53 -24.90
C PRO A 411 -24.05 9.62 -23.86
N LYS A 412 -24.46 10.86 -24.16
CA LYS A 412 -24.17 12.02 -23.29
C LYS A 412 -24.64 11.78 -21.86
N GLU A 413 -25.87 11.31 -21.66
CA GLU A 413 -26.41 10.97 -20.35
C GLU A 413 -25.63 9.88 -19.62
N ARG A 414 -24.88 9.02 -20.31
CA ARG A 414 -24.08 7.97 -19.67
C ARG A 414 -22.81 8.52 -19.05
N VAL A 415 -22.23 9.59 -19.61
CA VAL A 415 -21.02 10.24 -19.09
C VAL A 415 -21.41 11.38 -18.14
N VAL A 416 -21.08 11.24 -16.86
CA VAL A 416 -21.41 12.21 -15.81
C VAL A 416 -20.32 13.29 -15.70
N LYS A 417 -19.06 12.87 -15.69
CA LYS A 417 -17.90 13.75 -15.54
C LYS A 417 -16.71 13.15 -16.30
N ILE A 418 -15.84 14.02 -16.80
CA ILE A 418 -14.59 13.64 -17.49
C ILE A 418 -13.43 14.40 -16.82
N ALA A 419 -12.60 13.70 -16.07
CA ALA A 419 -11.40 14.24 -15.45
C ALA A 419 -10.16 13.96 -16.31
N LEU A 420 -9.54 15.01 -16.81
CA LEU A 420 -8.36 14.97 -17.66
C LEU A 420 -7.13 15.34 -16.83
N LEU A 421 -6.33 14.33 -16.47
CA LEU A 421 -5.17 14.45 -15.57
C LEU A 421 -3.89 14.61 -16.40
N ALA A 422 -3.17 15.72 -16.22
CA ALA A 422 -1.99 16.08 -17.01
C ALA A 422 -2.19 15.83 -18.52
N PRO A 423 -3.20 16.45 -19.15
CA PRO A 423 -3.76 15.99 -20.41
C PRO A 423 -2.82 16.21 -21.61
N THR A 424 -2.40 15.14 -22.28
CA THR A 424 -1.61 15.22 -23.52
C THR A 424 -2.51 15.27 -24.75
N ILE A 425 -3.35 16.31 -24.82
CA ILE A 425 -4.38 16.47 -25.88
C ILE A 425 -3.94 17.42 -27.00
N GLU A 426 -2.79 18.05 -26.88
CA GLU A 426 -2.27 19.05 -27.83
C GLU A 426 -0.74 19.16 -27.79
N ARG A 427 -0.16 19.62 -28.91
CA ARG A 427 1.21 20.14 -29.06
C ARG A 427 2.33 19.29 -28.44
N MET A 428 2.15 17.97 -28.39
CA MET A 428 3.03 17.06 -27.67
C MET A 428 4.47 17.09 -28.20
N LYS A 429 4.65 17.14 -29.52
CA LYS A 429 5.97 17.20 -30.16
C LYS A 429 6.77 18.45 -29.77
N THR A 430 6.07 19.57 -29.58
CA THR A 430 6.66 20.89 -29.34
C THR A 430 6.88 21.20 -27.87
N SER A 431 6.32 20.38 -26.97
CA SER A 431 6.58 20.45 -25.53
C SER A 431 8.08 20.30 -25.21
N PRO A 432 8.56 20.79 -24.06
CA PRO A 432 9.95 20.64 -23.64
C PRO A 432 10.45 19.19 -23.67
N ASN A 433 9.68 18.24 -23.14
CA ASN A 433 10.02 16.81 -23.20
C ASN A 433 9.84 16.22 -24.60
N GLY A 434 8.82 16.64 -25.34
CA GLY A 434 8.61 16.21 -26.73
C GLY A 434 9.80 16.53 -27.63
N LYS A 435 10.32 17.76 -27.56
CA LYS A 435 11.52 18.19 -28.31
C LYS A 435 12.75 17.36 -27.94
N ARG A 436 12.93 17.05 -26.65
CA ARG A 436 14.06 16.26 -26.15
C ARG A 436 13.96 14.79 -26.54
N PHE A 437 12.76 14.21 -26.50
CA PHE A 437 12.54 12.78 -26.67
C PHE A 437 12.29 12.38 -28.13
N TRP A 438 11.79 13.29 -28.96
CA TRP A 438 11.47 13.02 -30.37
C TRP A 438 12.65 12.43 -31.16
N PRO A 439 13.89 12.95 -31.10
CA PRO A 439 15.01 12.36 -31.84
C PRO A 439 15.30 10.92 -31.40
N LEU A 440 15.30 10.67 -30.08
CA LEU A 440 15.52 9.33 -29.51
C LEU A 440 14.46 8.35 -30.00
N LEU A 441 13.20 8.79 -30.06
CA LEU A 441 12.10 7.94 -30.47
C LEU A 441 12.03 7.73 -31.99
N ASN A 442 12.36 8.77 -32.78
CA ASN A 442 12.33 8.69 -34.23
C ASN A 442 13.40 7.74 -34.78
N TYR A 443 14.61 7.77 -34.19
CA TYR A 443 15.75 6.99 -34.66
C TYR A 443 16.06 5.74 -33.83
N GLY A 444 15.74 5.73 -32.53
CA GLY A 444 16.17 4.70 -31.58
C GLY A 444 15.08 3.73 -31.12
N ARG A 445 13.78 3.97 -31.42
CA ARG A 445 12.69 3.15 -30.85
C ARG A 445 12.77 1.66 -31.19
N LEU A 446 13.32 1.33 -32.36
CA LEU A 446 13.46 -0.06 -32.82
C LEU A 446 14.60 -0.80 -32.09
N LEU A 447 15.60 -0.06 -31.57
CA LEU A 447 16.74 -0.62 -30.85
C LEU A 447 16.46 -0.81 -29.35
N ALA A 448 15.55 -0.03 -28.77
CA ALA A 448 15.26 -0.08 -27.33
C ALA A 448 14.81 -1.48 -26.83
N PRO A 449 13.94 -2.23 -27.53
CA PRO A 449 13.61 -3.61 -27.13
C PRO A 449 14.83 -4.55 -27.12
N VAL A 450 15.78 -4.34 -28.05
CA VAL A 450 17.02 -5.13 -28.14
C VAL A 450 17.94 -4.79 -26.97
N ILE A 451 18.09 -3.50 -26.65
CA ILE A 451 18.92 -3.02 -25.53
C ILE A 451 18.38 -3.53 -24.18
N LEU A 452 17.06 -3.65 -24.03
CA LEU A 452 16.42 -4.11 -22.79
C LEU A 452 16.25 -5.63 -22.72
N PHE A 453 16.54 -6.37 -23.80
CA PHE A 453 16.45 -7.83 -23.82
C PHE A 453 17.29 -8.51 -22.72
N PRO A 454 18.54 -8.09 -22.43
CA PRO A 454 19.31 -8.65 -21.31
C PRO A 454 18.61 -8.50 -19.95
N LEU A 455 17.86 -7.40 -19.74
CA LEU A 455 17.09 -7.22 -18.51
C LEU A 455 15.95 -8.23 -18.41
N TYR A 456 15.32 -8.57 -19.53
CA TYR A 456 14.28 -9.58 -19.60
C TYR A 456 14.77 -10.98 -19.23
N CYS A 457 16.05 -11.31 -19.51
CA CYS A 457 16.65 -12.60 -19.16
C CYS A 457 16.80 -12.82 -17.65
N PHE A 458 16.73 -11.77 -16.82
CA PHE A 458 16.74 -11.92 -15.37
C PHE A 458 15.38 -12.38 -14.84
N SER A 459 15.39 -13.16 -13.75
CA SER A 459 14.17 -13.54 -13.03
C SER A 459 13.38 -12.30 -12.57
N GLU A 460 12.06 -12.42 -12.43
CA GLU A 460 11.21 -11.30 -12.02
C GLU A 460 11.67 -10.67 -10.70
N SER A 461 12.11 -11.49 -9.74
CA SER A 461 12.66 -11.04 -8.46
C SER A 461 13.93 -10.20 -8.63
N MET A 462 14.82 -10.59 -9.55
CA MET A 462 16.02 -9.80 -9.87
C MET A 462 15.66 -8.49 -10.56
N ARG A 463 14.73 -8.51 -11.54
CA ARG A 463 14.24 -7.29 -12.17
C ARG A 463 13.66 -6.31 -11.15
N LYS A 464 12.82 -6.79 -10.22
CA LYS A 464 12.27 -5.97 -9.13
C LYS A 464 13.37 -5.32 -8.29
N ARG A 465 14.40 -6.07 -7.90
CA ARG A 465 15.56 -5.55 -7.15
C ARG A 465 16.32 -4.46 -7.90
N MET A 466 16.59 -4.69 -9.19
CA MET A 466 17.28 -3.72 -10.05
C MET A 466 16.47 -2.43 -10.22
N VAL A 467 15.16 -2.57 -10.48
CA VAL A 467 14.22 -1.44 -10.58
C VAL A 467 14.15 -0.68 -9.27
N ALA A 468 14.03 -1.38 -8.14
CA ALA A 468 13.97 -0.74 -6.83
C ALA A 468 15.23 0.07 -6.54
N LEU A 469 16.41 -0.51 -6.80
CA LEU A 469 17.69 0.19 -6.65
C LEU A 469 17.77 1.43 -7.54
N ASN A 470 17.37 1.32 -8.81
CA ASN A 470 17.35 2.45 -9.74
C ASN A 470 16.45 3.60 -9.25
N PHE A 471 15.25 3.27 -8.76
CA PHE A 471 14.35 4.30 -8.22
C PHE A 471 14.87 4.91 -6.93
N TRP A 472 15.47 4.12 -6.04
CA TRP A 472 16.07 4.64 -4.82
C TRP A 472 17.21 5.62 -5.11
N LEU A 473 18.07 5.32 -6.09
CA LEU A 473 19.12 6.24 -6.57
C LEU A 473 18.53 7.52 -7.21
N SER A 474 17.31 7.45 -7.74
CA SER A 474 16.60 8.55 -8.41
C SER A 474 15.66 9.36 -7.50
N GLY A 475 15.79 9.20 -6.17
CA GLY A 475 14.98 9.95 -5.19
C GLY A 475 13.74 9.23 -4.67
N GLY A 476 13.61 7.92 -4.91
CA GLY A 476 12.54 7.08 -4.38
C GLY A 476 11.21 7.19 -5.15
N VAL A 477 10.35 6.18 -4.98
CA VAL A 477 9.00 6.10 -5.57
C VAL A 477 8.04 5.37 -4.63
N GLU A 478 6.75 5.50 -4.89
CA GLU A 478 5.69 4.72 -4.25
C GLU A 478 5.89 3.21 -4.50
N PRO A 479 5.61 2.34 -3.51
CA PRO A 479 6.01 0.94 -3.55
C PRO A 479 5.38 0.15 -4.71
N GLN A 480 4.19 0.50 -5.18
CA GLN A 480 3.57 -0.17 -6.33
C GLN A 480 4.28 0.10 -7.67
N ALA A 481 5.07 1.18 -7.78
CA ALA A 481 5.78 1.52 -9.01
C ALA A 481 6.89 0.53 -9.35
N ILE A 482 7.50 -0.12 -8.35
CA ILE A 482 8.55 -1.11 -8.53
C ILE A 482 8.01 -2.36 -9.27
N PRO A 483 7.01 -3.11 -8.76
CA PRO A 483 6.47 -4.25 -9.47
C PRO A 483 5.79 -3.85 -10.79
N ALA A 484 5.19 -2.66 -10.89
CA ALA A 484 4.62 -2.14 -12.14
C ALA A 484 5.70 -2.02 -13.24
N THR A 485 6.83 -1.38 -12.91
CA THR A 485 7.94 -1.20 -13.84
C THR A 485 8.60 -2.54 -14.17
N ALA A 486 8.77 -3.44 -13.20
CA ALA A 486 9.36 -4.76 -13.46
C ALA A 486 8.50 -5.63 -14.40
N LYS A 487 7.17 -5.51 -14.35
CA LYS A 487 6.23 -6.15 -15.29
C LYS A 487 6.21 -5.49 -16.68
N PHE A 488 6.48 -4.18 -16.74
CA PHE A 488 6.58 -3.40 -17.97
C PHE A 488 7.85 -3.69 -18.78
N LEU A 489 8.98 -3.98 -18.11
CA LEU A 489 10.30 -4.18 -18.73
C LEU A 489 10.40 -5.53 -19.47
N THR A 490 9.51 -5.74 -20.43
CA THR A 490 9.55 -6.83 -21.42
C THR A 490 9.68 -6.23 -22.82
N PRO A 491 10.36 -6.91 -23.77
CA PRO A 491 10.66 -6.32 -25.07
C PRO A 491 9.42 -5.86 -25.85
N TYR A 492 8.31 -6.61 -25.78
CA TYR A 492 7.08 -6.26 -26.50
C TYR A 492 6.32 -5.10 -25.84
N CYS A 493 6.20 -5.08 -24.49
CA CYS A 493 5.56 -3.97 -23.78
C CYS A 493 6.30 -2.65 -24.05
N VAL A 494 7.64 -2.68 -24.00
CA VAL A 494 8.46 -1.50 -24.32
C VAL A 494 8.26 -1.08 -25.78
N ARG A 495 8.30 -2.03 -26.72
CA ARG A 495 8.06 -1.74 -28.15
C ARG A 495 6.71 -1.06 -28.36
N ASN A 496 5.65 -1.61 -27.78
CA ASN A 496 4.28 -1.09 -27.92
C ASN A 496 4.16 0.31 -27.29
N SER A 497 4.72 0.51 -26.09
CA SER A 497 4.80 1.81 -25.43
C SER A 497 5.53 2.87 -26.26
N LEU A 498 6.65 2.51 -26.89
CA LEU A 498 7.41 3.42 -27.75
C LEU A 498 6.68 3.71 -29.07
N ASN A 499 5.98 2.73 -29.64
CA ASN A 499 5.17 2.95 -30.84
C ASN A 499 4.00 3.90 -30.55
N LEU A 500 3.32 3.72 -29.42
CA LEU A 500 2.25 4.64 -29.00
C LEU A 500 2.79 6.04 -28.70
N ALA A 501 3.95 6.16 -28.03
CA ALA A 501 4.62 7.45 -27.83
C ALA A 501 4.96 8.14 -29.16
N TYR A 502 5.30 7.35 -30.18
CA TYR A 502 5.65 7.89 -31.50
C TYR A 502 4.41 8.43 -32.19
N GLU A 503 3.30 7.70 -32.14
CA GLU A 503 2.00 8.16 -32.63
C GLU A 503 1.54 9.42 -31.88
N GLU A 504 1.61 9.45 -30.55
CA GLU A 504 1.27 10.61 -29.72
C GLU A 504 2.04 11.86 -30.15
N LEU A 505 3.37 11.76 -30.31
CA LEU A 505 4.22 12.87 -30.73
C LEU A 505 4.08 13.22 -32.22
N SER A 506 3.51 12.35 -33.05
CA SER A 506 3.39 12.58 -34.50
C SER A 506 1.98 12.95 -34.96
N SER A 507 0.96 12.80 -34.11
CA SER A 507 -0.44 13.02 -34.47
C SER A 507 -1.18 14.04 -33.61
N ILE A 508 -0.70 14.31 -32.38
CA ILE A 508 -1.37 15.23 -31.45
C ILE A 508 -0.80 16.64 -31.60
N PHE A 509 -1.44 17.41 -32.49
CA PHE A 509 -1.04 18.79 -32.80
C PHE A 509 -1.91 19.81 -32.07
N GLU A 510 -3.23 19.75 -32.22
CA GLU A 510 -4.17 20.74 -31.68
C GLU A 510 -5.29 20.05 -30.90
N PRO A 511 -5.87 20.73 -29.89
CA PRO A 511 -6.99 20.19 -29.16
C PRO A 511 -8.25 20.19 -30.04
N ASP A 512 -9.11 19.19 -29.85
CA ASP A 512 -10.41 19.15 -30.53
C ASP A 512 -11.37 20.13 -29.85
N HIS A 513 -11.33 21.39 -30.27
CA HIS A 513 -12.13 22.46 -29.68
C HIS A 513 -13.63 22.16 -29.73
N LYS A 514 -14.12 21.59 -30.82
CA LYS A 514 -15.54 21.25 -30.98
C LYS A 514 -15.98 20.23 -29.94
N LEU A 515 -15.18 19.20 -29.70
CA LEU A 515 -15.48 18.17 -28.71
C LEU A 515 -15.36 18.70 -27.27
N ILE A 516 -14.41 19.59 -27.02
CA ILE A 516 -14.25 20.25 -25.71
C ILE A 516 -15.48 21.12 -25.41
N GLU A 517 -15.91 21.95 -26.35
CA GLU A 517 -17.11 22.79 -26.23
C GLU A 517 -18.36 21.95 -25.97
N GLU A 518 -18.53 20.85 -26.69
CA GLU A 518 -19.68 19.94 -26.55
C GLU A 518 -19.82 19.34 -25.15
N HIS A 519 -18.70 19.15 -24.45
CA HIS A 519 -18.66 18.50 -23.13
C HIS A 519 -18.15 19.42 -22.01
N LEU A 520 -18.05 20.73 -22.24
CA LEU A 520 -17.35 21.67 -21.37
C LEU A 520 -17.81 21.60 -19.91
N GLU A 521 -19.11 21.51 -19.67
CA GLU A 521 -19.71 21.43 -18.33
C GLU A 521 -19.32 20.16 -17.55
N LYS A 522 -18.96 19.09 -18.26
CA LYS A 522 -18.57 17.80 -17.68
C LYS A 522 -17.06 17.66 -17.54
N LEU A 523 -16.29 18.50 -18.22
CA LEU A 523 -14.84 18.44 -18.21
C LEU A 523 -14.28 19.03 -16.93
N PHE A 524 -13.24 18.38 -16.43
CA PHE A 524 -12.35 18.86 -15.39
C PHE A 524 -10.93 18.65 -15.86
N PHE A 525 -10.15 19.72 -15.95
CA PHE A 525 -8.75 19.66 -16.35
C PHE A 525 -7.86 19.82 -15.13
N PHE A 526 -6.95 18.87 -14.93
CA PHE A 526 -5.95 18.91 -13.87
C PHE A 526 -4.56 19.05 -14.50
N TYR A 527 -3.97 20.23 -14.40
CA TYR A 527 -2.60 20.52 -14.84
C TYR A 527 -1.67 20.60 -13.65
N VAL A 528 -0.39 20.33 -13.88
CA VAL A 528 0.66 20.46 -12.87
C VAL A 528 1.72 21.44 -13.35
N ALA A 529 2.13 22.39 -12.51
CA ALA A 529 2.94 23.54 -12.93
C ALA A 529 4.35 23.15 -13.44
N LEU A 530 4.89 22.01 -12.99
CA LEU A 530 6.22 21.54 -13.38
C LEU A 530 6.19 20.55 -14.56
N ASP A 531 5.04 20.39 -15.21
CA ASP A 531 4.89 19.48 -16.33
C ASP A 531 5.71 19.94 -17.55
N LYS A 532 6.50 19.03 -18.11
CA LYS A 532 7.31 19.25 -19.31
C LYS A 532 6.75 18.57 -20.54
N TRP A 533 5.69 17.77 -20.40
CA TRP A 533 4.89 17.19 -21.48
C TRP A 533 3.70 18.07 -21.81
N CYS A 534 3.02 18.60 -20.79
CA CYS A 534 1.90 19.52 -20.93
C CYS A 534 2.14 20.81 -20.12
N PRO A 535 2.97 21.73 -20.63
CA PRO A 535 3.41 22.93 -19.91
C PRO A 535 2.27 23.82 -19.42
N ILE A 536 2.53 24.62 -18.39
CA ILE A 536 1.53 25.49 -17.76
C ILE A 536 0.92 26.49 -18.76
N GLU A 537 1.67 26.89 -19.78
CA GLU A 537 1.19 27.76 -20.85
C GLU A 537 -0.03 27.15 -21.56
N TYR A 538 -0.10 25.82 -21.70
CA TYR A 538 -1.25 25.16 -22.32
C TYR A 538 -2.49 25.29 -21.43
N ALA A 539 -2.33 25.22 -20.10
CA ALA A 539 -3.42 25.44 -19.16
C ALA A 539 -3.91 26.90 -19.19
N GLU A 540 -2.99 27.87 -19.24
CA GLU A 540 -3.31 29.29 -19.33
C GLU A 540 -4.03 29.64 -20.63
N GLU A 541 -3.60 29.06 -21.76
CA GLU A 541 -4.29 29.20 -23.04
C GLU A 541 -5.67 28.55 -23.01
N MET A 542 -5.80 27.34 -22.45
CA MET A 542 -7.10 26.68 -22.28
C MET A 542 -8.07 27.52 -21.43
N GLN A 543 -7.59 28.15 -20.36
CA GLN A 543 -8.38 29.05 -19.51
C GLN A 543 -8.81 30.32 -20.27
N LYS A 544 -7.96 30.85 -21.16
CA LYS A 544 -8.31 32.01 -22.00
C LYS A 544 -9.36 31.66 -23.05
N VAL A 545 -9.24 30.49 -23.68
CA VAL A 545 -10.18 30.01 -24.70
C VAL A 545 -11.52 29.62 -24.05
N TYR A 546 -11.49 28.99 -22.88
CA TYR A 546 -12.67 28.57 -22.14
C TYR A 546 -12.70 29.13 -20.71
N PRO A 547 -13.12 30.40 -20.53
CA PRO A 547 -13.14 31.04 -19.21
C PRO A 547 -14.01 30.31 -18.16
N THR A 548 -15.02 29.57 -18.61
CA THR A 548 -15.93 28.79 -17.76
C THR A 548 -15.49 27.35 -17.54
N ALA A 549 -14.38 26.90 -18.15
CA ALA A 549 -13.88 25.55 -17.96
C ALA A 549 -13.43 25.33 -16.51
N HIS A 550 -13.70 24.14 -15.98
CA HIS A 550 -13.19 23.74 -14.68
C HIS A 550 -11.73 23.28 -14.82
N ILE A 551 -10.80 24.22 -14.68
CA ILE A 551 -9.36 23.98 -14.76
C ILE A 551 -8.74 24.18 -13.38
N TYR A 552 -8.00 23.16 -12.91
CA TYR A 552 -7.20 23.22 -11.71
C TYR A 552 -5.72 23.08 -12.07
N ILE A 553 -4.91 24.02 -11.61
CA ILE A 553 -3.45 24.03 -11.82
C ILE A 553 -2.78 23.82 -10.47
N ASP A 554 -2.19 22.64 -10.26
CA ASP A 554 -1.39 22.38 -9.07
C ASP A 554 -0.03 23.10 -9.16
N LYS A 555 0.34 23.80 -8.08
CA LYS A 555 1.63 24.47 -7.91
C LYS A 555 2.46 23.87 -6.76
N SER A 556 2.02 22.74 -6.19
CA SER A 556 2.65 22.12 -5.02
C SER A 556 3.87 21.25 -5.36
N GLY A 557 4.21 21.15 -6.64
CA GLY A 557 5.38 20.42 -7.12
C GLY A 557 5.08 19.01 -7.59
N ILE A 558 3.81 18.67 -7.86
CA ILE A 558 3.44 17.39 -8.46
C ILE A 558 4.06 17.28 -9.86
N GLU A 559 4.71 16.14 -10.14
CA GLU A 559 5.27 15.83 -11.46
C GLU A 559 4.19 15.23 -12.39
N HIS A 560 4.40 15.29 -13.72
CA HIS A 560 3.51 14.66 -14.71
C HIS A 560 3.19 13.20 -14.34
N ALA A 561 4.23 12.41 -14.04
CA ALA A 561 4.10 11.03 -13.59
C ALA A 561 3.75 10.95 -12.09
N PHE A 562 2.68 11.63 -11.67
CA PHE A 562 2.28 11.73 -10.26
C PHE A 562 2.12 10.37 -9.58
N VAL A 563 1.77 9.33 -10.34
CA VAL A 563 1.64 7.94 -9.89
C VAL A 563 2.92 7.33 -9.30
N LEU A 564 4.07 7.98 -9.51
CA LEU A 564 5.34 7.53 -8.96
C LEU A 564 5.59 8.05 -7.55
N LYS A 565 5.02 9.19 -7.13
CA LYS A 565 5.40 9.87 -5.87
C LYS A 565 4.26 10.59 -5.13
N SER A 566 3.18 10.91 -5.83
CA SER A 566 2.16 11.86 -5.36
C SER A 566 0.73 11.36 -5.62
N SER A 567 0.52 10.04 -5.67
CA SER A 567 -0.78 9.44 -5.97
C SER A 567 -1.85 9.88 -4.98
N LYS A 568 -1.59 9.78 -3.67
CA LYS A 568 -2.59 10.14 -2.65
C LYS A 568 -2.92 11.63 -2.66
N ILE A 569 -1.91 12.49 -2.81
CA ILE A 569 -2.10 13.94 -2.86
C ILE A 569 -2.94 14.32 -4.08
N THR A 570 -2.57 13.79 -5.25
CA THR A 570 -3.30 14.01 -6.51
C THR A 570 -4.74 13.52 -6.39
N ALA A 571 -4.98 12.34 -5.79
CA ALA A 571 -6.32 11.82 -5.56
C ALA A 571 -7.18 12.74 -4.69
N ASN A 572 -6.63 13.31 -3.60
CA ASN A 572 -7.35 14.29 -2.78
C ASN A 572 -7.73 15.54 -3.58
N LEU A 573 -6.79 16.10 -4.35
CA LEU A 573 -7.04 17.28 -5.18
C LEU A 573 -8.09 17.02 -6.26
N VAL A 574 -7.98 15.89 -6.96
CA VAL A 574 -8.96 15.48 -7.97
C VAL A 574 -10.33 15.27 -7.34
N TRP A 575 -10.41 14.52 -6.23
CA TRP A 575 -11.67 14.25 -5.54
C TRP A 575 -12.40 15.52 -5.08
N ASN A 576 -11.66 16.46 -4.48
CA ASN A 576 -12.23 17.74 -4.05
C ASN A 576 -12.86 18.54 -5.21
N ASN A 577 -12.46 18.29 -6.46
CA ASN A 577 -12.99 18.96 -7.63
C ASN A 577 -14.05 18.16 -8.40
N ILE A 578 -14.17 16.85 -8.17
CA ILE A 578 -15.15 16.02 -8.90
C ILE A 578 -16.29 15.49 -8.02
N SER A 579 -16.14 15.53 -6.69
CA SER A 579 -17.05 14.91 -5.72
C SER A 579 -18.47 15.46 -5.72
N ASP A 580 -18.71 16.71 -6.11
CA ASP A 580 -20.07 17.30 -6.18
C ASP A 580 -21.01 16.56 -7.16
N LYS A 581 -20.46 15.70 -8.02
CA LYS A 581 -21.18 14.90 -9.01
C LYS A 581 -21.09 13.39 -8.73
N VAL A 582 -20.51 12.98 -7.61
CA VAL A 582 -20.36 11.57 -7.15
C VAL A 582 -21.22 11.34 -5.92
#